data_AF-A0A7S2SP94-F1
#
_entry.id   AF-A0A7S2SP94-F1
#
_cell.length_a   1.000
_cell.length_b   1.000
_cell.length_c   1.000
_cell.angle_alpha   90.00
_cell.angle_beta   90.00
_cell.angle_gamma   90.00
#
_symmetry.space_group_name_H-M   'P 1'
#
loop_
_entity.id
_entity.type
_entity.pdbx_description
1 polymer ?
#
loop_
_entity_poly.entity_id
_entity_poly.type
_entity_poly.pdbx_seq_one_letter_code
_entity_poly.pdbx_strand_id
1 'polypeptide(L)'
;TTPSPTTQPPGGTGAYALFKSVLEANQARFNSELFLYQTPSNQWVESDIYRYADMFVAAKIMHEEGVAGSKLFVGDARPNGHVYGLVNFAAFLAQSMKETIKYNVCHENNWDLVGGKYPISNACGQLGQHYQDYSCGAGEEHMMCELDLEMEQNASTHATWYGAPKPLYCGPKTRYPTTGYWDHSAECNRPWASPPETCTEYPGQRAGKEVTTNPGYASVAGRVDVEGCCWWGRGVIQTTGRCNIGKLNYYLGKRAADDGRSSRYPSLDFCRNPNAICDDPNHGDVKWVAGLFYWLNSVQSYEEPGWNYMEELTAFVDDGMSGNSFINAVSNIVNRGCALGVCPAGPLDGGPERAANFIKVLQVMGLK
;
A
#
# COMPACT_ATOMS: atom_id res chain seq x y z
N THR A 1 26.61 -23.58 -55.71
CA THR A 1 25.31 -23.44 -55.04
C THR A 1 25.55 -22.83 -53.68
N THR A 2 25.44 -21.51 -53.62
CA THR A 2 25.58 -20.70 -52.40
C THR A 2 24.28 -20.84 -51.59
N PRO A 3 24.32 -21.10 -50.27
CA PRO A 3 23.08 -21.15 -49.49
C PRO A 3 22.50 -19.74 -49.37
N SER A 4 21.21 -19.61 -49.69
CA SER A 4 20.44 -18.39 -49.47
C SER A 4 20.44 -17.99 -47.99
N PRO A 5 20.50 -16.69 -47.66
CA PRO A 5 20.27 -16.22 -46.31
C PRO A 5 18.80 -16.45 -45.97
N THR A 6 18.57 -17.28 -44.95
CA THR A 6 17.27 -17.44 -44.32
C THR A 6 16.83 -16.08 -43.79
N THR A 7 15.81 -15.50 -44.40
CA THR A 7 15.11 -14.33 -43.90
C THR A 7 14.60 -14.60 -42.49
N GLN A 8 15.20 -13.94 -41.51
CA GLN A 8 14.68 -13.82 -40.16
C GLN A 8 13.27 -13.20 -40.23
N PRO A 9 12.27 -13.70 -39.47
CA PRO A 9 10.95 -13.08 -39.44
C PRO A 9 11.05 -11.66 -38.87
N PRO A 10 10.38 -10.66 -39.45
CA PRO A 10 10.32 -9.32 -38.89
C PRO A 10 9.33 -9.30 -37.72
N GLY A 11 9.77 -8.84 -36.54
CA GLY A 11 8.90 -8.40 -35.44
C GLY A 11 9.01 -9.20 -34.15
N GLY A 12 10.17 -9.15 -33.47
CA GLY A 12 10.22 -9.51 -32.06
C GLY A 12 9.41 -8.51 -31.24
N THR A 13 8.25 -8.92 -30.72
CA THR A 13 7.54 -8.15 -29.69
C THR A 13 8.47 -7.97 -28.50
N GLY A 14 8.82 -6.71 -28.19
CA GLY A 14 9.70 -6.39 -27.05
C GLY A 14 9.10 -6.89 -25.72
N ALA A 15 9.93 -7.05 -24.69
CA ALA A 15 9.53 -7.60 -23.39
C ALA A 15 8.29 -6.92 -22.80
N TYR A 16 8.20 -5.59 -22.91
CA TYR A 16 7.02 -4.86 -22.44
C TYR A 16 5.73 -5.26 -23.17
N ALA A 17 5.77 -5.51 -24.48
CA ALA A 17 4.58 -5.91 -25.23
C ALA A 17 4.07 -7.29 -24.77
N LEU A 18 4.99 -8.22 -24.46
CA LEU A 18 4.63 -9.53 -23.91
C LEU A 18 4.14 -9.44 -22.47
N PHE A 19 4.81 -8.64 -21.61
CA PHE A 19 4.36 -8.34 -20.25
C PHE A 19 2.92 -7.82 -20.26
N LYS A 20 2.65 -6.82 -21.10
CA LYS A 20 1.34 -6.21 -21.27
C LYS A 20 0.29 -7.22 -21.74
N SER A 21 0.63 -8.02 -22.76
CA SER A 21 -0.24 -9.07 -23.30
C SER A 21 -0.66 -10.08 -22.24
N VAL A 22 0.25 -10.50 -21.36
CA VAL A 22 -0.07 -11.43 -20.25
C VAL A 22 -1.05 -10.80 -19.25
N LEU A 23 -0.86 -9.52 -18.90
CA LEU A 23 -1.80 -8.82 -18.02
C LEU A 23 -3.19 -8.72 -18.66
N GLU A 24 -3.27 -8.30 -19.93
CA GLU A 24 -4.52 -8.14 -20.68
C GLU A 24 -5.25 -9.47 -20.84
N ALA A 25 -4.54 -10.55 -21.16
CA ALA A 25 -5.11 -11.89 -21.31
C ALA A 25 -5.73 -12.42 -20.00
N ASN A 26 -5.26 -11.95 -18.85
CA ASN A 26 -5.71 -12.40 -17.53
C ASN A 26 -6.55 -11.34 -16.79
N GLN A 27 -6.97 -10.25 -17.44
CA GLN A 27 -7.69 -9.13 -16.83
C GLN A 27 -8.85 -9.55 -15.92
N ALA A 28 -9.71 -10.46 -16.38
CA ALA A 28 -10.85 -10.92 -15.60
C ALA A 28 -10.41 -11.61 -14.30
N ARG A 29 -9.36 -12.43 -14.38
CA ARG A 29 -8.81 -13.21 -13.27
C ARG A 29 -8.17 -12.33 -12.19
N PHE A 30 -7.60 -11.18 -12.56
CA PHE A 30 -7.10 -10.23 -11.55
C PHE A 30 -8.21 -9.82 -10.58
N ASN A 31 -9.38 -9.44 -11.08
CA ASN A 31 -10.48 -9.03 -10.21
C ASN A 31 -11.09 -10.24 -9.47
N SER A 32 -11.36 -11.33 -10.18
CA SER A 32 -12.12 -12.46 -9.62
C SER A 32 -11.29 -13.43 -8.78
N GLU A 33 -9.96 -13.40 -8.88
CA GLU A 33 -9.07 -14.32 -8.15
C GLU A 33 -8.04 -13.59 -7.26
N LEU A 34 -7.53 -12.42 -7.65
CA LEU A 34 -6.46 -11.74 -6.89
C LEU A 34 -6.98 -10.59 -6.03
N PHE A 35 -7.84 -9.74 -6.58
CA PHE A 35 -8.32 -8.54 -5.91
C PHE A 35 -9.59 -8.83 -5.11
N LEU A 36 -9.46 -9.78 -4.18
CA LEU A 36 -10.53 -10.23 -3.31
C LEU A 36 -10.30 -9.75 -1.89
N TYR A 37 -11.40 -9.48 -1.19
CA TYR A 37 -11.38 -9.21 0.24
C TYR A 37 -12.32 -10.14 0.99
N GLN A 38 -12.02 -10.35 2.27
CA GLN A 38 -12.85 -11.17 3.12
C GLN A 38 -13.94 -10.31 3.78
N THR A 39 -15.19 -10.60 3.44
CA THR A 39 -16.35 -9.97 4.08
C THR A 39 -16.47 -10.43 5.54
N PRO A 40 -17.24 -9.72 6.39
CA PRO A 40 -17.47 -10.14 7.77
C PRO A 40 -18.23 -11.46 7.91
N SER A 41 -18.78 -11.99 6.80
CA SER A 41 -19.42 -13.31 6.73
C SER A 41 -18.45 -14.42 6.30
N ASN A 42 -17.15 -14.13 6.26
CA ASN A 42 -16.06 -15.01 5.80
C ASN A 42 -16.13 -15.39 4.31
N GLN A 43 -16.89 -14.66 3.50
CA GLN A 43 -16.92 -14.82 2.05
C GLN A 43 -15.84 -13.97 1.39
N TRP A 44 -15.15 -14.52 0.38
CA TRP A 44 -14.24 -13.76 -0.47
C TRP A 44 -15.00 -13.20 -1.67
N VAL A 45 -14.98 -11.88 -1.82
CA VAL A 45 -15.66 -11.17 -2.91
C VAL A 45 -14.72 -10.15 -3.55
N GLU A 46 -15.03 -9.71 -4.77
CA GLU A 46 -14.20 -8.73 -5.47
C GLU A 46 -14.15 -7.38 -4.73
N SER A 47 -12.95 -6.79 -4.67
CA SER A 47 -12.74 -5.43 -4.20
C SER A 47 -13.39 -4.44 -5.16
N ASP A 48 -14.05 -3.42 -4.60
CA ASP A 48 -14.54 -2.24 -5.32
C ASP A 48 -13.54 -1.07 -5.29
N ILE A 49 -12.55 -1.11 -4.40
CA ILE A 49 -11.46 -0.12 -4.30
C ILE A 49 -10.29 -0.44 -5.24
N TYR A 50 -9.95 -1.71 -5.37
CA TYR A 50 -8.79 -2.19 -6.11
C TYR A 50 -9.23 -3.00 -7.33
N ARG A 51 -9.12 -2.36 -8.50
CA ARG A 51 -9.54 -2.95 -9.78
C ARG A 51 -8.36 -3.06 -10.74
N TYR A 52 -8.42 -4.06 -11.61
CA TYR A 52 -7.44 -4.25 -12.69
C TYR A 52 -7.21 -2.99 -13.53
N ALA A 53 -8.27 -2.25 -13.85
CA ALA A 53 -8.18 -1.08 -14.71
C ALA A 53 -7.19 -0.04 -14.17
N ASP A 54 -7.31 0.32 -12.89
CA ASP A 54 -6.43 1.31 -12.25
C ASP A 54 -5.01 0.77 -12.08
N MET A 55 -4.87 -0.49 -11.69
CA MET A 55 -3.58 -1.17 -11.55
C MET A 55 -2.81 -1.18 -12.87
N PHE A 56 -3.50 -1.51 -13.97
CA PHE A 56 -2.89 -1.62 -15.29
C PHE A 56 -2.42 -0.26 -15.81
N VAL A 57 -3.21 0.80 -15.58
CA VAL A 57 -2.82 2.18 -15.88
C VAL A 57 -1.59 2.57 -15.08
N ALA A 58 -1.56 2.30 -13.77
CA ALA A 58 -0.41 2.61 -12.94
C ALA A 58 0.86 1.85 -13.37
N ALA A 59 0.77 0.55 -13.66
CA ALA A 59 1.90 -0.23 -14.16
C ALA A 59 2.47 0.34 -15.47
N LYS A 60 1.59 0.77 -16.38
CA LYS A 60 1.99 1.45 -17.62
C LYS A 60 2.72 2.78 -17.33
N ILE A 61 2.14 3.65 -16.50
CA ILE A 61 2.75 4.94 -16.12
C ILE A 61 4.16 4.70 -15.55
N MET A 62 4.28 3.78 -14.60
CA MET A 62 5.54 3.53 -13.90
C MET A 62 6.60 2.89 -14.79
N HIS A 63 6.23 2.22 -15.88
CA HIS A 63 7.17 1.71 -16.88
C HIS A 63 7.53 2.74 -17.95
N GLU A 64 6.53 3.39 -18.56
CA GLU A 64 6.73 4.28 -19.71
C GLU A 64 7.27 5.64 -19.28
N GLU A 65 6.70 6.24 -18.24
CA GLU A 65 7.08 7.56 -17.71
C GLU A 65 8.14 7.40 -16.61
N GLY A 66 7.88 6.51 -15.65
CA GLY A 66 8.71 6.35 -14.47
C GLY A 66 8.59 7.53 -13.49
N VAL A 67 9.43 7.53 -12.47
CA VAL A 67 9.45 8.56 -11.42
C VAL A 67 10.84 8.61 -10.77
N ALA A 68 11.33 9.81 -10.45
CA ALA A 68 12.65 10.02 -9.86
C ALA A 68 13.81 9.36 -10.64
N GLY A 69 13.68 9.23 -11.97
CA GLY A 69 14.68 8.58 -12.83
C GLY A 69 14.59 7.04 -12.89
N SER A 70 13.70 6.43 -12.11
CA SER A 70 13.49 4.99 -12.06
C SER A 70 12.23 4.57 -12.81
N LYS A 71 12.25 3.34 -13.35
CA LYS A 71 11.12 2.73 -14.07
C LYS A 71 10.81 1.34 -13.54
N LEU A 72 9.55 0.96 -13.64
CA LEU A 72 9.12 -0.41 -13.37
C LEU A 72 9.82 -1.37 -14.34
N PHE A 73 10.54 -2.33 -13.77
CA PHE A 73 11.16 -3.39 -14.53
C PHE A 73 10.09 -4.38 -15.02
N VAL A 74 9.87 -4.40 -16.33
CA VAL A 74 8.90 -5.28 -17.02
C VAL A 74 9.59 -6.36 -17.86
N GLY A 75 10.89 -6.57 -17.64
CA GLY A 75 11.71 -7.51 -18.40
C GLY A 75 12.74 -6.82 -19.29
N ASP A 76 13.52 -7.62 -20.00
CA ASP A 76 14.60 -7.16 -20.89
C ASP A 76 14.67 -7.96 -22.21
N ALA A 77 15.72 -7.73 -22.99
CA ALA A 77 15.87 -8.29 -24.34
C ALA A 77 16.23 -9.80 -24.37
N ARG A 78 16.41 -10.46 -23.21
CA ARG A 78 16.68 -11.90 -23.17
C ARG A 78 15.48 -12.69 -23.74
N PRO A 79 15.68 -13.91 -24.26
CA PRO A 79 14.58 -14.82 -24.53
C PRO A 79 13.71 -14.96 -23.28
N ASN A 80 12.38 -14.78 -23.43
CA ASN A 80 11.44 -14.74 -22.32
C ASN A 80 11.72 -13.68 -21.24
N GLY A 81 12.43 -12.59 -21.56
CA GLY A 81 12.76 -11.52 -20.61
C GLY A 81 11.54 -10.91 -19.89
N HIS A 82 10.36 -10.93 -20.52
CA HIS A 82 9.10 -10.51 -19.91
C HIS A 82 8.69 -11.32 -18.67
N VAL A 83 9.12 -12.57 -18.54
CA VAL A 83 8.84 -13.43 -17.38
C VAL A 83 9.44 -12.82 -16.11
N TYR A 84 10.69 -12.33 -16.16
CA TYR A 84 11.32 -11.66 -15.02
C TYR A 84 10.53 -10.41 -14.59
N GLY A 85 10.00 -9.66 -15.57
CA GLY A 85 9.12 -8.52 -15.31
C GLY A 85 7.81 -8.92 -14.64
N LEU A 86 7.18 -9.99 -15.10
CA LEU A 86 5.95 -10.52 -14.52
C LEU A 86 6.18 -11.03 -13.09
N VAL A 87 7.32 -11.68 -12.81
CA VAL A 87 7.69 -12.13 -11.46
C VAL A 87 7.93 -10.94 -10.54
N ASN A 88 8.63 -9.89 -10.99
CA ASN A 88 8.79 -8.63 -10.25
C ASN A 88 7.43 -8.03 -9.88
N PHE A 89 6.53 -7.95 -10.85
CA PHE A 89 5.20 -7.40 -10.64
C PHE A 89 4.32 -8.30 -9.77
N ALA A 90 4.46 -9.63 -9.88
CA ALA A 90 3.78 -10.58 -9.03
C ALA A 90 4.22 -10.45 -7.56
N ALA A 91 5.50 -10.21 -7.31
CA ALA A 91 6.02 -9.98 -5.97
C ALA A 91 5.41 -8.71 -5.34
N PHE A 92 5.28 -7.63 -6.12
CA PHE A 92 4.57 -6.41 -5.70
C PHE A 92 3.11 -6.68 -5.33
N LEU A 93 2.35 -7.30 -6.25
CA LEU A 93 0.93 -7.61 -6.04
C LEU A 93 0.70 -8.51 -4.83
N ALA A 94 1.60 -9.47 -4.57
CA ALA A 94 1.51 -10.35 -3.42
C ALA A 94 1.56 -9.59 -2.08
N GLN A 95 2.39 -8.54 -2.00
CA GLN A 95 2.43 -7.66 -0.83
C GLN A 95 1.16 -6.85 -0.74
N SER A 96 0.73 -6.22 -1.84
CA SER A 96 -0.52 -5.46 -1.90
C SER A 96 -1.75 -6.25 -1.45
N MET A 97 -1.84 -7.53 -1.84
CA MET A 97 -2.90 -8.44 -1.41
C MET A 97 -2.96 -8.59 0.11
N LYS A 98 -1.80 -8.64 0.78
CA LYS A 98 -1.71 -8.75 2.23
C LYS A 98 -1.93 -7.42 2.95
N GLU A 99 -1.39 -6.32 2.43
CA GLU A 99 -1.44 -5.02 3.10
C GLU A 99 -2.85 -4.44 3.14
N THR A 100 -3.55 -4.45 1.99
CA THR A 100 -4.75 -3.63 1.81
C THR A 100 -5.89 -4.33 1.13
N ILE A 101 -5.61 -5.09 0.07
CA ILE A 101 -6.68 -5.61 -0.79
C ILE A 101 -7.56 -6.61 -0.04
N LYS A 102 -6.97 -7.49 0.79
CA LYS A 102 -7.73 -8.46 1.59
C LYS A 102 -8.73 -7.84 2.57
N TYR A 103 -8.57 -6.56 2.89
CA TYR A 103 -9.45 -5.82 3.80
C TYR A 103 -10.41 -4.88 3.06
N ASN A 104 -10.22 -4.68 1.75
CA ASN A 104 -10.94 -3.69 0.95
C ASN A 104 -10.87 -2.30 1.57
N VAL A 105 -9.65 -1.85 1.87
CA VAL A 105 -9.40 -0.53 2.44
C VAL A 105 -8.22 0.12 1.75
N CYS A 106 -8.31 1.43 1.53
CA CYS A 106 -7.19 2.21 1.04
C CYS A 106 -6.46 2.96 2.16
N HIS A 107 -7.18 3.35 3.21
CA HIS A 107 -6.59 3.92 4.42
C HIS A 107 -6.25 2.83 5.43
N GLU A 108 -5.20 3.08 6.20
CA GLU A 108 -4.79 2.23 7.31
C GLU A 108 -5.94 1.98 8.28
N ASN A 109 -6.06 0.72 8.72
CA ASN A 109 -6.99 0.36 9.78
C ASN A 109 -6.41 0.71 11.13
N ASN A 110 -7.27 1.09 12.10
CA ASN A 110 -6.87 1.02 13.50
C ASN A 110 -6.99 -0.44 13.97
N TRP A 111 -5.87 -1.08 14.25
CA TRP A 111 -5.80 -2.50 14.62
C TRP A 111 -4.86 -2.78 15.81
N ASP A 112 -4.10 -1.79 16.27
CA ASP A 112 -3.21 -1.93 17.44
C ASP A 112 -3.98 -1.77 18.76
N LEU A 113 -3.83 -2.74 19.66
CA LEU A 113 -4.55 -2.83 20.93
C LEU A 113 -3.66 -2.47 22.11
N VAL A 114 -4.14 -1.56 22.95
CA VAL A 114 -3.58 -1.28 24.28
C VAL A 114 -4.63 -1.67 25.30
N GLY A 115 -4.28 -2.56 26.24
CA GLY A 115 -5.21 -2.97 27.30
C GLY A 115 -6.56 -3.51 26.80
N GLY A 116 -6.59 -4.17 25.63
CA GLY A 116 -7.81 -4.70 25.00
C GLY A 116 -8.70 -3.64 24.32
N LYS A 117 -8.20 -2.42 24.11
CA LYS A 117 -8.91 -1.31 23.49
C LYS A 117 -8.08 -0.75 22.34
N TYR A 118 -8.70 -0.13 21.34
CA TYR A 118 -7.97 0.54 20.25
C TYR A 118 -7.84 2.03 20.55
N PRO A 119 -6.67 2.56 20.95
CA PRO A 119 -6.48 3.99 21.12
C PRO A 119 -6.87 4.77 19.86
N ILE A 120 -7.54 5.92 20.01
CA ILE A 120 -7.85 6.80 18.88
C ILE A 120 -6.58 7.49 18.37
N SER A 121 -5.63 7.76 19.26
CA SER A 121 -4.30 8.30 18.95
C SER A 121 -3.42 7.37 18.11
N ASN A 122 -3.86 6.13 17.82
CA ASN A 122 -3.23 5.25 16.84
C ASN A 122 -3.15 5.89 15.43
N ALA A 123 -3.97 6.91 15.12
CA ALA A 123 -3.81 7.72 13.91
C ALA A 123 -2.39 8.33 13.78
N CYS A 124 -1.73 8.62 14.91
CA CYS A 124 -0.37 9.15 14.94
C CYS A 124 0.71 8.09 14.73
N GLY A 125 0.35 6.81 14.82
CA GLY A 125 1.30 5.72 14.85
C GLY A 125 0.78 4.51 15.61
N GLN A 126 0.88 3.34 14.98
CA GLN A 126 0.57 2.03 15.59
C GLN A 126 1.85 1.27 15.92
N LEU A 127 1.79 0.35 16.88
CA LEU A 127 2.90 -0.48 17.34
C LEU A 127 4.09 0.34 17.90
N GLY A 128 3.78 1.47 18.53
CA GLY A 128 4.80 2.37 19.10
C GLY A 128 5.48 3.29 18.07
N GLN A 129 4.99 3.33 16.84
CA GLN A 129 5.51 4.21 15.79
C GLN A 129 5.04 5.66 15.96
N HIS A 130 5.69 6.57 15.23
CA HIS A 130 5.37 8.00 15.18
C HIS A 130 5.42 8.49 13.73
N TYR A 131 4.29 8.46 13.03
CA TYR A 131 4.22 8.71 11.58
C TYR A 131 4.66 10.13 11.20
N GLN A 132 4.40 11.12 12.06
CA GLN A 132 4.84 12.50 11.87
C GLN A 132 6.36 12.69 12.00
N ASP A 133 7.08 11.71 12.55
CA ASP A 133 8.53 11.75 12.73
C ASP A 133 9.28 11.01 11.62
N TYR A 134 8.56 10.40 10.67
CA TYR A 134 9.13 9.76 9.47
C TYR A 134 9.72 10.82 8.54
N SER A 135 10.93 11.20 8.88
CA SER A 135 11.71 12.23 8.21
C SER A 135 12.47 11.64 7.02
N CYS A 136 12.74 12.46 6.02
CA CYS A 136 13.58 12.04 4.91
C CYS A 136 15.05 11.94 5.33
N GLY A 137 15.80 11.10 4.63
CA GLY A 137 17.23 10.95 4.84
C GLY A 137 18.01 12.20 4.43
N ALA A 138 19.31 12.17 4.71
CA ALA A 138 20.22 13.26 4.39
C ALA A 138 20.21 13.60 2.89
N GLY A 139 20.02 14.88 2.56
CA GLY A 139 19.92 15.38 1.19
C GLY A 139 18.51 15.34 0.59
N GLU A 140 17.56 14.67 1.24
CA GLU A 140 16.16 14.54 0.80
C GLU A 140 15.19 15.30 1.72
N GLU A 141 15.68 15.97 2.76
CA GLU A 141 14.87 16.69 3.75
C GLU A 141 13.96 17.72 3.09
N HIS A 142 14.46 18.36 2.03
CA HIS A 142 13.72 19.34 1.25
C HIS A 142 12.48 18.74 0.58
N MET A 143 12.36 17.42 0.39
CA MET A 143 11.21 16.77 -0.23
C MET A 143 10.06 16.50 0.76
N MET A 144 10.35 16.49 2.06
CA MET A 144 9.40 16.16 3.12
C MET A 144 8.25 17.17 3.20
N CYS A 145 7.03 16.70 3.50
CA CYS A 145 5.93 17.61 3.83
C CYS A 145 6.19 18.35 5.15
N GLU A 146 5.77 19.60 5.25
CA GLU A 146 5.76 20.33 6.54
C GLU A 146 4.77 19.68 7.52
N LEU A 147 5.06 19.80 8.83
CA LEU A 147 4.13 19.34 9.86
C LEU A 147 3.07 20.42 10.06
N ASP A 148 1.85 20.14 9.62
CA ASP A 148 0.70 21.00 9.84
C ASP A 148 -0.12 20.48 11.03
N LEU A 149 -0.13 21.23 12.13
CA LEU A 149 -0.88 20.90 13.35
C LEU A 149 -2.39 21.21 13.21
N GLU A 150 -2.76 22.04 12.24
CA GLU A 150 -4.14 22.43 11.97
C GLU A 150 -4.79 21.55 10.88
N MET A 151 -4.02 20.64 10.26
CA MET A 151 -4.56 19.71 9.28
C MET A 151 -5.61 18.81 9.92
N GLU A 152 -6.82 18.83 9.37
CA GLU A 152 -7.93 17.99 9.79
C GLU A 152 -8.40 17.10 8.64
N GLN A 153 -8.41 15.79 8.86
CA GLN A 153 -8.86 14.79 7.89
C GLN A 153 -9.52 13.60 8.58
N ASN A 154 -10.41 12.94 7.84
CA ASN A 154 -11.00 11.65 8.18
C ASN A 154 -10.69 10.67 7.05
N ALA A 155 -10.23 9.47 7.37
CA ALA A 155 -10.10 8.40 6.40
C ALA A 155 -11.49 8.03 5.84
N SER A 156 -11.55 7.68 4.55
CA SER A 156 -12.80 7.27 3.89
C SER A 156 -13.11 5.78 4.00
N THR A 157 -12.10 4.97 4.29
CA THR A 157 -12.19 3.51 4.34
C THR A 157 -11.59 2.99 5.64
N HIS A 158 -12.13 1.86 6.10
CA HIS A 158 -11.70 1.15 7.30
C HIS A 158 -12.19 -0.28 7.22
N ALA A 159 -11.60 -1.17 8.01
CA ALA A 159 -11.98 -2.57 7.99
C ALA A 159 -13.40 -2.77 8.53
N THR A 160 -14.05 -3.82 8.05
CA THR A 160 -15.47 -4.07 8.35
C THR A 160 -15.69 -5.28 9.27
N TRP A 161 -14.64 -5.81 9.89
CA TRP A 161 -14.77 -6.91 10.85
C TRP A 161 -15.70 -6.53 12.02
N TYR A 162 -16.19 -7.53 12.74
CA TYR A 162 -17.13 -7.30 13.83
C TYR A 162 -16.49 -6.42 14.93
N GLY A 163 -17.10 -5.27 15.21
CA GLY A 163 -16.55 -4.30 16.18
C GLY A 163 -15.36 -3.49 15.67
N ALA A 164 -15.09 -3.49 14.37
CA ALA A 164 -13.98 -2.74 13.78
C ALA A 164 -14.02 -1.26 14.18
N PRO A 165 -12.86 -0.66 14.52
CA PRO A 165 -12.77 0.78 14.71
C PRO A 165 -13.29 1.55 13.52
N LYS A 166 -13.87 2.72 13.81
CA LYS A 166 -14.22 3.70 12.78
C LYS A 166 -12.96 4.20 12.05
N PRO A 167 -13.10 4.88 10.90
CA PRO A 167 -11.97 5.43 10.18
C PRO A 167 -11.07 6.32 11.04
N LEU A 168 -9.77 6.24 10.79
CA LEU A 168 -8.78 7.12 11.42
C LEU A 168 -9.11 8.59 11.13
N TYR A 169 -8.82 9.46 12.09
CA TYR A 169 -8.96 10.89 11.91
C TYR A 169 -7.87 11.65 12.66
N CYS A 170 -7.65 12.90 12.23
CA CYS A 170 -6.68 13.82 12.81
C CYS A 170 -7.26 15.23 12.85
N GLY A 171 -6.69 16.11 13.69
CA GLY A 171 -7.05 17.52 13.75
C GLY A 171 -6.40 18.24 14.93
N PRO A 172 -6.54 19.57 15.00
CA PRO A 172 -5.88 20.38 16.03
C PRO A 172 -6.43 20.11 17.43
N LYS A 173 -5.62 20.37 18.47
CA LYS A 173 -6.06 20.25 19.87
C LYS A 173 -7.18 21.22 20.26
N THR A 174 -7.35 22.31 19.52
CA THR A 174 -8.49 23.22 19.69
C THR A 174 -9.82 22.52 19.42
N ARG A 175 -9.83 21.47 18.58
CA ARG A 175 -10.99 20.63 18.28
C ARG A 175 -10.96 19.29 19.02
N TYR A 176 -9.79 18.68 19.13
CA TYR A 176 -9.59 17.38 19.78
C TYR A 176 -8.54 17.51 20.91
N PRO A 177 -8.89 18.13 22.06
CA PRO A 177 -7.92 18.44 23.12
C PRO A 177 -7.31 17.19 23.75
N THR A 178 -8.07 16.09 23.76
CA THR A 178 -7.61 14.76 24.11
C THR A 178 -8.51 13.73 23.43
N THR A 179 -8.02 12.50 23.31
CA THR A 179 -8.78 11.37 22.76
C THR A 179 -8.87 10.25 23.78
N GLY A 180 -9.77 9.29 23.52
CA GLY A 180 -9.79 8.04 24.27
C GLY A 180 -9.53 6.84 23.36
N TYR A 181 -10.45 5.90 23.35
CA TYR A 181 -10.30 4.62 22.65
C TYR A 181 -11.59 4.19 21.98
N TRP A 182 -11.49 3.30 21.00
CA TRP A 182 -12.60 2.53 20.50
C TRP A 182 -12.79 1.26 21.33
N ASP A 183 -13.96 1.12 21.95
CA ASP A 183 -14.41 -0.09 22.62
C ASP A 183 -15.09 -1.01 21.60
N HIS A 184 -14.36 -1.96 21.04
CA HIS A 184 -14.89 -2.88 20.03
C HIS A 184 -15.99 -3.82 20.54
N SER A 185 -16.14 -3.94 21.86
CA SER A 185 -17.12 -4.82 22.50
C SER A 185 -18.43 -4.12 22.83
N ALA A 186 -18.44 -2.79 22.75
CA ALA A 186 -19.62 -1.99 23.05
C ALA A 186 -20.78 -2.36 22.11
N GLU A 187 -21.88 -2.82 22.69
CA GLU A 187 -23.14 -2.96 21.98
C GLU A 187 -23.71 -1.57 21.70
N CYS A 188 -23.68 -1.16 20.43
CA CYS A 188 -24.18 0.14 19.98
C CYS A 188 -25.60 0.08 19.42
N ASN A 189 -26.16 -1.12 19.20
CA ASN A 189 -27.52 -1.30 18.70
C ASN A 189 -28.38 -2.02 19.75
N ARG A 190 -29.24 -1.27 20.43
CA ARG A 190 -30.14 -1.76 21.48
C ARG A 190 -31.56 -1.29 21.16
N PRO A 191 -32.30 -2.03 20.32
CA PRO A 191 -33.66 -1.67 19.94
C PRO A 191 -34.63 -1.69 21.13
N TRP A 192 -34.28 -2.37 22.22
CA TRP A 192 -35.05 -2.43 23.47
C TRP A 192 -34.71 -1.30 24.47
N ALA A 193 -33.70 -0.48 24.21
CA ALA A 193 -33.39 0.68 25.05
C ALA A 193 -34.48 1.75 24.92
N SER A 194 -34.56 2.67 25.89
CA SER A 194 -35.50 3.81 25.86
C SER A 194 -34.75 5.12 26.11
N PRO A 195 -34.47 5.93 25.07
CA PRO A 195 -34.81 5.69 23.66
C PRO A 195 -34.01 4.52 23.04
N PRO A 196 -34.50 3.88 21.96
CA PRO A 196 -33.74 2.87 21.25
C PRO A 196 -32.38 3.40 20.78
N GLU A 197 -31.33 2.64 21.01
CA GLU A 197 -29.97 3.00 20.60
C GLU A 197 -29.64 2.29 19.28
N THR A 198 -29.00 3.00 18.36
CA THR A 198 -28.52 2.43 17.09
C THR A 198 -27.06 2.82 16.88
N CYS A 199 -26.32 1.95 16.21
CA CYS A 199 -24.95 2.25 15.79
C CYS A 199 -24.93 3.39 14.76
N THR A 200 -24.14 4.43 14.98
CA THR A 200 -24.16 5.67 14.16
C THR A 200 -22.82 6.09 13.58
N GLU A 201 -21.73 5.40 13.89
CA GLU A 201 -20.38 5.84 13.52
C GLU A 201 -20.08 5.60 12.04
N TYR A 202 -20.57 4.49 11.46
CA TYR A 202 -20.37 4.18 10.05
C TYR A 202 -21.45 3.22 9.48
N PRO A 203 -21.67 3.22 8.16
CA PRO A 203 -22.62 2.29 7.52
C PRO A 203 -22.28 0.82 7.81
N GLY A 204 -23.28 0.06 8.27
CA GLY A 204 -23.11 -1.36 8.55
C GLY A 204 -22.40 -1.69 9.87
N GLN A 205 -22.17 -0.70 10.75
CA GLN A 205 -21.65 -0.91 12.11
C GLN A 205 -22.51 -1.89 12.90
N ARG A 206 -21.85 -2.88 13.52
CA ARG A 206 -22.50 -3.97 14.27
C ARG A 206 -22.25 -3.91 15.77
N ALA A 207 -21.11 -3.36 16.13
CA ALA A 207 -20.64 -3.16 17.50
C ALA A 207 -19.57 -2.07 17.45
N GLY A 208 -19.08 -1.69 18.62
CA GLY A 208 -18.03 -0.71 18.74
C GLY A 208 -18.57 0.67 19.09
N LYS A 209 -17.83 1.42 19.89
CA LYS A 209 -18.12 2.83 20.17
C LYS A 209 -16.84 3.56 20.55
N GLU A 210 -16.71 4.80 20.12
CA GLU A 210 -15.65 5.66 20.64
C GLU A 210 -15.98 6.15 22.06
N VAL A 211 -15.02 6.04 22.96
CA VAL A 211 -15.08 6.50 24.33
C VAL A 211 -13.97 7.52 24.54
N THR A 212 -14.32 8.80 24.64
CA THR A 212 -13.38 9.85 25.06
C THR A 212 -13.12 9.75 26.56
N THR A 213 -11.87 9.89 26.99
CA THR A 213 -11.48 9.85 28.41
C THR A 213 -10.73 11.12 28.82
N ASN A 214 -10.78 11.44 30.11
CA ASN A 214 -9.95 12.50 30.70
C ASN A 214 -9.39 11.99 32.05
N PRO A 215 -8.08 11.73 32.19
CA PRO A 215 -7.05 11.90 31.16
C PRO A 215 -7.25 11.02 29.92
N GLY A 216 -6.68 11.43 28.79
CA GLY A 216 -6.79 10.70 27.53
C GLY A 216 -6.21 9.30 27.58
N TYR A 217 -6.67 8.44 26.66
CA TYR A 217 -6.21 7.06 26.57
C TYR A 217 -4.99 6.98 25.65
N ALA A 218 -3.88 6.47 26.18
CA ALA A 218 -2.60 6.46 25.48
C ALA A 218 -2.48 5.32 24.47
N SER A 219 -1.88 5.61 23.32
CA SER A 219 -1.33 4.58 22.44
C SER A 219 -0.08 3.93 23.03
N VAL A 220 0.46 2.89 22.38
CA VAL A 220 1.73 2.27 22.78
C VAL A 220 2.86 3.32 22.89
N ALA A 221 2.83 4.31 22.01
CA ALA A 221 3.76 5.43 21.96
C ALA A 221 3.47 6.54 23.00
N GLY A 222 2.46 6.38 23.86
CA GLY A 222 2.09 7.37 24.87
C GLY A 222 1.27 8.55 24.35
N ARG A 223 0.86 8.57 23.08
CA ARG A 223 0.06 9.68 22.50
C ARG A 223 -1.39 9.60 22.96
N VAL A 224 -1.99 10.75 23.26
CA VAL A 224 -3.37 10.89 23.80
C VAL A 224 -4.20 11.94 23.03
N ASP A 225 -3.73 12.32 21.85
CA ASP A 225 -4.29 13.33 20.96
C ASP A 225 -4.05 12.90 19.51
N VAL A 226 -4.65 13.62 18.55
CA VAL A 226 -4.53 13.35 17.10
C VAL A 226 -4.03 14.56 16.30
N GLU A 227 -3.33 15.48 16.98
CA GLU A 227 -2.75 16.67 16.35
C GLU A 227 -1.48 16.32 15.57
N GLY A 228 -1.39 16.82 14.34
CA GLY A 228 -0.28 16.50 13.43
C GLY A 228 -0.24 15.04 12.97
N CYS A 229 -1.34 14.29 13.12
CA CYS A 229 -1.37 12.83 12.94
C CYS A 229 -1.92 12.36 11.59
N CYS A 230 -2.08 13.24 10.60
CA CYS A 230 -2.70 12.89 9.32
C CYS A 230 -1.86 12.00 8.39
N TRP A 231 -0.81 11.35 8.91
CA TRP A 231 0.25 10.70 8.15
C TRP A 231 0.19 9.16 8.17
N TRP A 232 -0.96 8.58 8.51
CA TRP A 232 -1.22 7.13 8.43
C TRP A 232 -1.12 6.58 7.00
N GLY A 233 -1.06 5.26 6.89
CA GLY A 233 -0.89 4.56 5.62
C GLY A 233 -2.04 4.77 4.61
N ARG A 234 -1.67 4.99 3.35
CA ARG A 234 -2.61 5.15 2.22
C ARG A 234 -2.16 4.38 0.98
N GLY A 235 -3.13 3.93 0.19
CA GLY A 235 -2.86 3.26 -1.07
C GLY A 235 -2.44 1.81 -0.90
N VAL A 236 -2.08 1.16 -2.00
CA VAL A 236 -2.01 -0.31 -2.10
C VAL A 236 -0.92 -0.97 -1.23
N ILE A 237 0.09 -0.20 -0.82
CA ILE A 237 1.17 -0.66 0.08
C ILE A 237 1.33 0.23 1.33
N GLN A 238 0.29 0.99 1.68
CA GLN A 238 0.27 1.84 2.88
C GLN A 238 1.42 2.86 2.92
N THR A 239 1.50 3.73 1.90
CA THR A 239 2.41 4.89 1.90
C THR A 239 2.15 5.75 3.13
N THR A 240 3.12 5.77 4.05
CA THR A 240 2.97 6.31 5.41
C THR A 240 4.05 7.37 5.68
N GLY A 241 3.69 8.39 6.47
CA GLY A 241 4.64 9.37 6.98
C GLY A 241 4.90 10.56 6.07
N ARG A 242 5.42 11.62 6.69
CA ARG A 242 5.69 12.91 6.02
C ARG A 242 6.70 12.82 4.90
N CYS A 243 7.72 11.98 5.04
CA CYS A 243 8.72 11.82 4.00
C CYS A 243 8.13 11.15 2.74
N ASN A 244 7.50 9.99 2.88
CA ASN A 244 7.01 9.24 1.71
C ASN A 244 5.92 10.00 0.96
N ILE A 245 4.98 10.62 1.70
CA ILE A 245 3.94 11.47 1.10
C ILE A 245 4.55 12.74 0.51
N GLY A 246 5.57 13.31 1.16
CA GLY A 246 6.34 14.45 0.66
C GLY A 246 7.04 14.17 -0.66
N LYS A 247 7.74 13.03 -0.76
CA LYS A 247 8.36 12.57 -2.02
C LYS A 247 7.29 12.40 -3.11
N LEU A 248 6.13 11.83 -2.79
CA LEU A 248 5.03 11.70 -3.76
C LEU A 248 4.60 13.08 -4.29
N ASN A 249 4.40 14.07 -3.41
CA ASN A 249 4.05 15.43 -3.82
C ASN A 249 5.18 16.10 -4.61
N TYR A 250 6.42 15.92 -4.16
CA TYR A 250 7.61 16.47 -4.77
C TYR A 250 7.79 15.95 -6.19
N TYR A 251 7.61 14.66 -6.47
CA TYR A 251 7.87 14.10 -7.80
C TYR A 251 6.64 14.05 -8.72
N LEU A 252 5.44 13.85 -8.16
CA LEU A 252 4.25 13.52 -8.95
C LEU A 252 3.06 14.42 -8.68
N GLY A 253 3.07 15.21 -7.61
CA GLY A 253 1.92 16.01 -7.16
C GLY A 253 2.01 17.49 -7.51
N LYS A 254 1.21 18.30 -6.80
CA LYS A 254 1.13 19.75 -6.97
C LYS A 254 2.48 20.43 -6.80
N ARG A 255 3.31 19.97 -5.85
CA ARG A 255 4.63 20.57 -5.64
C ARG A 255 5.54 20.43 -6.86
N ALA A 256 5.52 19.30 -7.56
CA ALA A 256 6.24 19.15 -8.82
C ALA A 256 5.82 20.21 -9.85
N ALA A 257 4.52 20.45 -9.98
CA ALA A 257 3.97 21.42 -10.91
C ALA A 257 4.30 22.87 -10.53
N ASP A 258 4.15 23.23 -9.25
CA ASP A 258 4.45 24.56 -8.74
C ASP A 258 5.94 24.92 -8.89
N ASP A 259 6.83 23.93 -8.79
CA ASP A 259 8.27 24.08 -9.05
C ASP A 259 8.62 24.12 -10.56
N GLY A 260 7.64 24.04 -11.45
CA GLY A 260 7.84 24.03 -12.91
C GLY A 260 8.38 22.71 -13.47
N ARG A 261 8.35 21.62 -12.68
CA ARG A 261 8.76 20.28 -13.12
C ARG A 261 7.56 19.53 -13.70
N SER A 262 7.82 18.47 -14.48
CA SER A 262 6.77 17.59 -14.97
C SER A 262 6.04 16.95 -13.79
N SER A 263 4.70 16.95 -13.83
CA SER A 263 3.86 16.40 -12.77
C SER A 263 2.70 15.62 -13.37
N ARG A 264 2.52 14.38 -12.92
CA ARG A 264 1.41 13.54 -13.34
C ARG A 264 0.08 14.00 -12.72
N TYR A 265 0.13 14.46 -11.48
CA TYR A 265 -1.03 14.89 -10.70
C TYR A 265 -0.87 16.36 -10.27
N PRO A 266 -0.83 17.30 -11.22
CA PRO A 266 -0.45 18.70 -10.96
C PRO A 266 -1.42 19.44 -10.03
N SER A 267 -2.64 18.94 -9.87
CA SER A 267 -3.64 19.52 -8.97
C SER A 267 -3.69 18.87 -7.58
N LEU A 268 -3.03 17.72 -7.38
CA LEU A 268 -3.12 16.96 -6.13
C LEU A 268 -2.00 17.38 -5.18
N ASP A 269 -2.36 18.14 -4.15
CA ASP A 269 -1.46 18.48 -3.06
C ASP A 269 -1.46 17.37 -2.01
N PHE A 270 -0.61 16.37 -2.18
CA PHE A 270 -0.54 15.26 -1.23
C PHE A 270 -0.03 15.68 0.15
N CYS A 271 0.65 16.83 0.27
CA CYS A 271 1.07 17.32 1.59
C CYS A 271 -0.07 18.00 2.36
N ARG A 272 -1.00 18.67 1.67
CA ARG A 272 -2.17 19.30 2.32
C ARG A 272 -3.36 18.35 2.41
N ASN A 273 -3.47 17.41 1.48
CA ASN A 273 -4.53 16.42 1.42
C ASN A 273 -3.96 15.02 1.09
N PRO A 274 -3.28 14.34 2.03
CA PRO A 274 -2.80 12.97 1.79
C PRO A 274 -3.93 12.00 1.42
N ASN A 275 -5.18 12.24 1.86
CA ASN A 275 -6.33 11.43 1.45
C ASN A 275 -6.57 11.38 -0.06
N ALA A 276 -6.06 12.34 -0.84
CA ALA A 276 -6.14 12.30 -2.30
C ALA A 276 -5.52 11.05 -2.93
N ILE A 277 -4.65 10.31 -2.21
CA ILE A 277 -4.15 9.01 -2.64
C ILE A 277 -5.29 7.98 -2.81
N CYS A 278 -6.32 8.07 -1.96
CA CYS A 278 -7.42 7.12 -1.89
C CYS A 278 -8.74 7.66 -2.46
N ASP A 279 -8.97 8.96 -2.30
CA ASP A 279 -10.30 9.56 -2.42
C ASP A 279 -10.48 10.42 -3.67
N ASP A 280 -9.44 10.61 -4.49
CA ASP A 280 -9.57 11.43 -5.69
C ASP A 280 -10.44 10.72 -6.74
N PRO A 281 -11.58 11.31 -7.16
CA PRO A 281 -12.52 10.65 -8.06
C PRO A 281 -12.03 10.61 -9.52
N ASN A 282 -11.00 11.38 -9.86
CA ASN A 282 -10.48 11.48 -11.22
C ASN A 282 -9.26 10.61 -11.46
N HIS A 283 -8.58 10.16 -10.39
CA HIS A 283 -7.32 9.43 -10.47
C HIS A 283 -7.32 8.16 -9.60
N GLY A 284 -8.06 7.14 -10.02
CA GLY A 284 -8.09 5.83 -9.37
C GLY A 284 -6.72 5.11 -9.36
N ASP A 285 -5.82 5.48 -10.26
CA ASP A 285 -4.46 4.94 -10.39
C ASP A 285 -3.48 5.43 -9.32
N VAL A 286 -3.74 6.56 -8.65
CA VAL A 286 -2.81 7.17 -7.66
C VAL A 286 -2.47 6.18 -6.54
N LYS A 287 -3.45 5.43 -6.03
CA LYS A 287 -3.25 4.44 -4.96
C LYS A 287 -2.26 3.34 -5.34
N TRP A 288 -2.17 3.02 -6.63
CA TRP A 288 -1.23 2.05 -7.20
C TRP A 288 0.12 2.70 -7.53
N VAL A 289 0.10 3.89 -8.12
CA VAL A 289 1.31 4.67 -8.42
C VAL A 289 2.10 4.98 -7.14
N ALA A 290 1.44 5.35 -6.05
CA ALA A 290 2.10 5.57 -4.76
C ALA A 290 2.82 4.31 -4.25
N GLY A 291 2.18 3.14 -4.37
CA GLY A 291 2.79 1.87 -3.98
C GLY A 291 3.94 1.43 -4.90
N LEU A 292 3.78 1.61 -6.21
CA LEU A 292 4.85 1.34 -7.16
C LEU A 292 6.02 2.31 -7.00
N PHE A 293 5.76 3.57 -6.62
CA PHE A 293 6.83 4.51 -6.32
C PHE A 293 7.68 4.04 -5.14
N TYR A 294 7.06 3.56 -4.05
CA TYR A 294 7.81 2.89 -2.98
C TYR A 294 8.56 1.66 -3.51
N TRP A 295 7.90 0.81 -4.30
CA TRP A 295 8.53 -0.38 -4.88
C TRP A 295 9.81 -0.05 -5.65
N LEU A 296 9.79 0.98 -6.50
CA LEU A 296 10.94 1.35 -7.32
C LEU A 296 12.13 1.85 -6.51
N ASN A 297 11.91 2.55 -5.38
CA ASN A 297 12.99 3.17 -4.61
C ASN A 297 13.47 2.34 -3.43
N SER A 298 12.65 1.40 -2.96
CA SER A 298 12.93 0.68 -1.72
C SER A 298 13.02 -0.83 -1.90
N VAL A 299 12.47 -1.39 -2.98
CA VAL A 299 12.46 -2.84 -3.20
C VAL A 299 13.19 -3.23 -4.48
N GLN A 300 12.77 -2.69 -5.62
CA GLN A 300 13.38 -3.01 -6.92
C GLN A 300 14.85 -2.57 -6.99
N SER A 301 15.20 -1.48 -6.33
CA SER A 301 16.56 -0.96 -6.21
C SER A 301 17.31 -1.48 -4.97
N TYR A 302 16.74 -2.43 -4.24
CA TYR A 302 17.29 -2.85 -2.94
C TYR A 302 18.58 -3.65 -3.12
N GLU A 303 19.58 -3.29 -2.31
CA GLU A 303 20.86 -3.96 -2.22
C GLU A 303 21.40 -3.85 -0.78
N GLU A 304 21.87 -4.97 -0.25
CA GLU A 304 22.67 -5.05 0.97
C GLU A 304 23.80 -6.07 0.79
N PRO A 305 24.86 -6.08 1.65
CA PRO A 305 25.95 -7.04 1.50
C PRO A 305 25.45 -8.49 1.45
N GLY A 306 25.63 -9.13 0.30
CA GLY A 306 25.23 -10.52 0.07
C GLY A 306 23.79 -10.71 -0.43
N TRP A 307 23.07 -9.64 -0.75
CA TRP A 307 21.72 -9.74 -1.34
C TRP A 307 21.40 -8.54 -2.25
N ASN A 308 21.05 -8.80 -3.51
CA ASN A 308 20.61 -7.79 -4.47
C ASN A 308 19.28 -8.21 -5.11
N TYR A 309 18.29 -7.32 -5.14
CA TYR A 309 16.94 -7.65 -5.61
C TYR A 309 16.92 -8.19 -7.05
N MET A 310 17.66 -7.55 -7.97
CA MET A 310 17.64 -7.91 -9.38
C MET A 310 18.38 -9.22 -9.67
N GLU A 311 19.45 -9.49 -8.93
CA GLU A 311 20.18 -10.78 -8.99
C GLU A 311 19.31 -11.92 -8.47
N GLU A 312 18.64 -11.73 -7.33
CA GLU A 312 17.79 -12.72 -6.67
C GLU A 312 16.49 -12.98 -7.45
N LEU A 313 15.91 -11.94 -8.06
CA LEU A 313 14.81 -12.08 -9.02
C LEU A 313 15.24 -12.93 -10.21
N THR A 314 16.43 -12.68 -10.75
CA THR A 314 16.97 -13.43 -11.90
C THR A 314 17.19 -14.89 -11.52
N ALA A 315 17.86 -15.15 -10.40
CA ALA A 315 18.12 -16.50 -9.90
C ALA A 315 16.82 -17.27 -9.65
N PHE A 316 15.82 -16.65 -9.02
CA PHE A 316 14.53 -17.30 -8.78
C PHE A 316 13.83 -17.71 -10.08
N VAL A 317 13.85 -16.86 -11.11
CA VAL A 317 13.25 -17.20 -12.42
C VAL A 317 14.04 -18.31 -13.11
N ASP A 318 15.38 -18.22 -13.12
CA ASP A 318 16.27 -19.18 -13.76
C ASP A 318 16.18 -20.58 -13.12
N ASP A 319 15.97 -20.63 -11.80
CA ASP A 319 15.80 -21.86 -11.01
C ASP A 319 14.34 -22.39 -11.03
N GLY A 320 13.57 -22.01 -12.05
CA GLY A 320 12.22 -22.53 -12.30
C GLY A 320 11.15 -21.99 -11.34
N MET A 321 11.37 -20.80 -10.76
CA MET A 321 10.43 -20.12 -9.86
C MET A 321 10.05 -20.97 -8.63
N SER A 322 10.98 -21.76 -8.10
CA SER A 322 10.70 -22.71 -7.01
C SER A 322 11.08 -22.15 -5.62
N GLY A 323 10.44 -22.67 -4.56
CA GLY A 323 10.70 -22.24 -3.18
C GLY A 323 10.13 -20.86 -2.82
N ASN A 324 10.35 -20.45 -1.56
CA ASN A 324 9.83 -19.20 -0.98
C ASN A 324 10.94 -18.23 -0.54
N SER A 325 12.22 -18.55 -0.74
CA SER A 325 13.35 -17.72 -0.26
C SER A 325 13.28 -16.30 -0.81
N PHE A 326 13.13 -16.16 -2.13
CA PHE A 326 13.00 -14.87 -2.82
C PHE A 326 11.85 -14.03 -2.24
N ILE A 327 10.62 -14.56 -2.24
CA ILE A 327 9.46 -13.79 -1.77
C ILE A 327 9.51 -13.48 -0.28
N ASN A 328 10.08 -14.37 0.55
CA ASN A 328 10.26 -14.10 1.96
C ASN A 328 11.24 -12.94 2.20
N ALA A 329 12.33 -12.87 1.43
CA ALA A 329 13.26 -11.75 1.47
C ALA A 329 12.58 -10.44 1.01
N VAL A 330 11.84 -10.46 -0.10
CA VAL A 330 11.03 -9.32 -0.56
C VAL A 330 10.04 -8.85 0.52
N SER A 331 9.35 -9.79 1.16
CA SER A 331 8.42 -9.48 2.26
C SER A 331 9.13 -8.89 3.48
N ASN A 332 10.35 -9.33 3.80
CA ASN A 332 11.16 -8.68 4.83
C ASN A 332 11.53 -7.24 4.44
N ILE A 333 11.89 -6.98 3.18
CA ILE A 333 12.21 -5.62 2.73
C ILE A 333 11.00 -4.70 2.91
N VAL A 334 9.84 -5.13 2.42
CA VAL A 334 8.60 -4.34 2.49
C VAL A 334 8.15 -4.09 3.92
N ASN A 335 8.16 -5.12 4.77
CA ASN A 335 7.62 -5.01 6.12
C ASN A 335 8.65 -4.53 7.16
N ARG A 336 9.94 -4.72 6.90
CA ARG A 336 10.99 -4.59 7.92
C ARG A 336 12.23 -3.80 7.47
N GLY A 337 12.33 -3.45 6.18
CA GLY A 337 13.43 -2.66 5.61
C GLY A 337 14.75 -3.40 5.44
N CYS A 338 14.79 -4.72 5.58
CA CYS A 338 15.99 -5.54 5.34
C CYS A 338 15.66 -6.86 4.64
N ALA A 339 16.57 -7.45 3.86
CA ALA A 339 16.30 -8.72 3.19
C ALA A 339 16.67 -9.94 4.07
N LEU A 340 17.82 -9.86 4.74
CA LEU A 340 18.44 -10.95 5.49
C LEU A 340 18.44 -10.73 7.02
N GLY A 341 18.42 -11.84 7.77
CA GLY A 341 18.68 -11.84 9.22
C GLY A 341 17.60 -11.19 10.09
N VAL A 342 18.05 -10.59 11.20
CA VAL A 342 17.19 -9.92 12.18
C VAL A 342 17.08 -8.45 11.80
N CYS A 343 16.01 -8.09 11.08
CA CYS A 343 15.71 -6.69 10.81
C CYS A 343 15.31 -5.96 12.11
N PRO A 344 15.65 -4.65 12.22
CA PRO A 344 15.32 -3.83 13.38
C PRO A 344 13.83 -3.78 13.72
N ALA A 345 12.96 -3.89 12.72
CA ALA A 345 11.51 -3.72 12.85
C ALA A 345 10.76 -4.92 13.48
N GLY A 346 11.45 -5.92 14.04
CA GLY A 346 10.81 -7.10 14.66
C GLY A 346 10.50 -8.22 13.66
N PRO A 347 9.62 -9.19 13.96
CA PRO A 347 9.33 -10.34 13.07
C PRO A 347 8.47 -9.96 11.85
N LEU A 348 8.57 -10.75 10.77
CA LEU A 348 7.77 -10.56 9.55
C LEU A 348 6.28 -10.86 9.81
N ASP A 349 5.41 -9.87 9.58
CA ASP A 349 3.96 -10.09 9.59
C ASP A 349 3.48 -10.83 8.34
N GLY A 350 2.72 -11.91 8.54
CA GLY A 350 2.00 -12.62 7.49
C GLY A 350 2.85 -13.25 6.38
N GLY A 351 4.11 -13.61 6.67
CA GLY A 351 5.01 -14.25 5.70
C GLY A 351 4.38 -15.42 4.91
N PRO A 352 3.76 -16.42 5.57
CA PRO A 352 3.09 -17.52 4.87
C PRO A 352 1.99 -17.07 3.91
N GLU A 353 1.21 -16.05 4.28
CA GLU A 353 0.14 -15.50 3.44
C GLU A 353 0.71 -14.75 2.23
N ARG A 354 1.77 -13.94 2.42
CA ARG A 354 2.47 -13.24 1.33
C ARG A 354 3.05 -14.21 0.31
N ALA A 355 3.67 -15.30 0.77
CA ALA A 355 4.19 -16.35 -0.11
C ALA A 355 3.06 -17.06 -0.88
N ALA A 356 1.95 -17.38 -0.22
CA ALA A 356 0.79 -17.99 -0.88
C ALA A 356 0.18 -17.06 -1.94
N ASN A 357 0.05 -15.77 -1.64
CA ASN A 357 -0.41 -14.75 -2.59
C ASN A 357 0.52 -14.70 -3.81
N PHE A 358 1.85 -14.70 -3.60
CA PHE A 358 2.80 -14.68 -4.70
C PHE A 358 2.64 -15.87 -5.66
N ILE A 359 2.53 -17.09 -5.12
CA ILE A 359 2.25 -18.27 -5.95
C ILE A 359 0.93 -18.13 -6.71
N LYS A 360 -0.11 -17.61 -6.05
CA LYS A 360 -1.42 -17.37 -6.70
C LYS A 360 -1.31 -16.38 -7.85
N VAL A 361 -0.55 -15.30 -7.69
CA VAL A 361 -0.36 -14.31 -8.75
C VAL A 361 0.41 -14.92 -9.94
N LEU A 362 1.46 -15.72 -9.68
CA LEU A 362 2.19 -16.44 -10.74
C LEU A 362 1.27 -17.37 -11.54
N GLN A 363 0.39 -18.12 -10.87
CA GLN A 363 -0.61 -18.99 -11.52
C GLN A 363 -1.65 -18.21 -12.34
N VAL A 364 -2.10 -17.07 -11.82
CA VAL A 364 -3.01 -16.18 -12.56
C VAL A 364 -2.34 -15.64 -13.82
N MET A 365 -1.06 -15.30 -13.77
CA MET A 365 -0.29 -14.86 -14.93
C MET A 365 0.17 -16.00 -15.85
N GLY A 366 -0.15 -17.27 -15.55
CA GLY A 366 0.22 -18.42 -16.37
C GLY A 366 1.71 -18.78 -16.32
N LEU A 367 2.42 -18.38 -15.25
CA LEU A 367 3.84 -18.69 -15.03
C LEU A 367 4.05 -20.00 -14.26
N LYS A 368 3.01 -20.51 -13.61
CA LYS A 368 3.02 -21.75 -12.81
C LYS A 368 1.76 -22.58 -13.01
#